data_AF-A0A352KQD7-F1
#
_entry.id   AF-A0A352KQD7-F1
#
_cell.length_a   1.000
_cell.length_b   1.000
_cell.length_c   1.000
_cell.angle_alpha   90.00
_cell.angle_beta   90.00
_cell.angle_gamma   90.00
#
_symmetry.space_group_name_H-M   'P 1'
#
loop_
_entity.id
_entity.type
_entity.pdbx_description
1 polymer ?
#
loop_
_entity_poly.entity_id
_entity_poly.type
_entity_poly.pdbx_seq_one_letter_code
_entity_poly.pdbx_strand_id
1 'polypeptide(L)'
;MFLLKSIVKIIFRLCYQAFIRTTHRVEQEQRHALARILERNCNTEYGQKYRFLELKESAELFRQTVPIVGDDIKPLLKGVYEGNYNKLMEKPPFSFSITSGTTGIPKYVPNSSKPLPGPVIDIFAYNHSVLDRFPYLKKEPMQFMADDSPPKLSPQGIPVG
;
A
#
# COMPACT_ATOMS: atom_id res chain seq x y z
N MET A 1 30.99 -3.05 17.02
CA MET A 1 30.36 -4.08 16.15
C MET A 1 29.30 -4.94 16.86
N PHE A 2 29.49 -5.38 18.12
CA PHE A 2 28.50 -6.18 18.87
C PHE A 2 27.22 -5.42 19.27
N LEU A 3 27.35 -4.17 19.71
CA LEU A 3 26.23 -3.35 20.18
C LEU A 3 25.18 -3.10 19.06
N LEU A 4 25.65 -2.87 17.83
CA LEU A 4 24.79 -2.63 16.66
C LEU A 4 23.93 -3.85 16.32
N LYS A 5 24.50 -5.07 16.38
CA LYS A 5 23.77 -6.33 16.12
C LYS A 5 22.67 -6.56 17.17
N SER A 6 22.95 -6.23 18.43
CA SER A 6 21.97 -6.34 19.51
C SER A 6 20.82 -5.36 19.36
N ILE A 7 21.09 -4.12 18.93
CA ILE A 7 20.07 -3.10 18.67
C ILE A 7 19.14 -3.53 17.53
N VAL A 8 19.68 -4.01 16.40
CA VAL A 8 18.88 -4.46 15.26
C VAL A 8 17.94 -5.60 15.64
N LYS A 9 18.42 -6.58 16.44
CA LYS A 9 17.59 -7.68 16.93
C LYS A 9 16.43 -7.19 17.82
N ILE A 10 16.68 -6.19 18.66
CA ILE A 10 15.64 -5.58 19.48
C ILE A 10 14.61 -4.89 18.61
N ILE A 11 15.03 -4.11 17.60
CA ILE A 11 14.13 -3.45 16.65
C ILE A 11 13.24 -4.47 15.94
N PHE A 12 13.81 -5.56 15.42
CA PHE A 12 13.05 -6.61 14.72
C PHE A 12 11.98 -7.22 15.61
N ARG A 13 12.35 -7.54 16.86
CA ARG A 13 11.40 -8.06 17.84
C ARG A 13 10.30 -7.04 18.16
N LEU A 14 10.63 -5.77 18.34
CA LEU A 14 9.65 -4.71 18.62
C LEU A 14 8.67 -4.53 17.45
N CYS A 15 9.17 -4.54 16.21
CA CYS A 15 8.34 -4.50 15.00
C CYS A 15 7.40 -5.71 14.92
N TYR A 16 7.91 -6.93 15.17
CA TYR A 16 7.08 -8.13 15.22
C TYR A 16 6.01 -8.08 16.32
N GLN A 17 6.36 -7.64 17.53
CA GLN A 17 5.40 -7.49 18.63
C GLN A 17 4.37 -6.39 18.36
N ALA A 18 4.74 -5.32 17.64
CA ALA A 18 3.78 -4.35 17.17
C ALA A 18 2.81 -4.97 16.16
N PHE A 19 3.32 -5.71 15.16
CA PHE A 19 2.51 -6.44 14.19
C PHE A 19 1.51 -7.39 14.86
N ILE A 20 1.95 -8.25 15.78
CA ILE A 20 1.05 -9.17 16.52
C ILE A 20 0.02 -8.41 17.35
N ARG A 21 0.37 -7.28 17.97
CA ARG A 21 -0.64 -6.47 18.69
C ARG A 21 -1.73 -5.95 17.75
N THR A 22 -1.37 -5.54 16.53
CA THR A 22 -2.30 -5.09 15.50
C THR A 22 -3.24 -6.23 15.06
N THR A 23 -2.76 -7.48 14.97
CA THR A 23 -3.59 -8.63 14.59
C THR A 23 -4.65 -8.99 15.64
N HIS A 24 -4.53 -8.52 16.87
CA HIS A 24 -5.57 -8.64 17.89
C HIS A 24 -6.65 -7.55 17.82
N ARG A 25 -6.49 -6.55 16.94
CA ARG A 25 -7.42 -5.40 16.79
C ARG A 25 -7.81 -5.14 15.33
N VAL A 26 -7.81 -6.18 14.51
CA VAL A 26 -7.99 -6.10 13.04
C VAL A 26 -9.22 -5.29 12.65
N GLU A 27 -10.36 -5.51 13.29
CA GLU A 27 -11.59 -4.79 12.96
C GLU A 27 -11.46 -3.28 13.19
N GLN A 28 -10.92 -2.87 14.34
CA GLN A 28 -10.69 -1.47 14.66
C GLN A 28 -9.72 -0.81 13.67
N GLU A 29 -8.62 -1.49 13.35
CA GLU A 29 -7.61 -0.99 12.42
C GLU A 29 -8.14 -0.84 11.00
N GLN A 30 -8.96 -1.80 10.53
CA GLN A 30 -9.63 -1.71 9.24
C GLN A 30 -10.65 -0.56 9.19
N ARG A 31 -11.41 -0.34 10.28
CA ARG A 31 -12.33 0.81 10.38
C ARG A 31 -11.58 2.15 10.33
N HIS A 32 -10.49 2.28 11.08
CA HIS A 32 -9.63 3.47 11.02
C HIS A 32 -8.98 3.67 9.65
N ALA A 33 -8.57 2.60 8.98
CA ALA A 33 -8.03 2.67 7.62
C ALA A 33 -9.09 3.17 6.63
N LEU A 34 -10.30 2.60 6.67
CA LEU A 34 -11.42 3.03 5.83
C LEU A 34 -11.76 4.50 6.05
N ALA A 35 -11.94 4.92 7.32
CA ALA A 35 -12.26 6.31 7.66
C ALA A 35 -11.23 7.30 7.10
N ARG A 36 -9.92 7.00 7.27
CA ARG A 36 -8.83 7.83 6.73
C ARG A 36 -8.84 7.91 5.20
N ILE A 37 -9.10 6.78 4.51
CA ILE A 37 -9.17 6.75 3.04
C ILE A 37 -10.34 7.61 2.55
N LEU A 38 -11.51 7.46 3.16
CA LEU A 38 -12.72 8.20 2.79
C LEU A 38 -12.57 9.69 3.04
N GLU A 39 -12.07 10.06 4.23
CA GLU A 39 -11.85 11.46 4.60
C GLU A 39 -10.83 12.14 3.69
N ARG A 40 -9.71 11.48 3.41
CA ARG A 40 -8.65 12.04 2.54
C ARG A 40 -9.11 12.26 1.10
N ASN A 41 -9.96 11.35 0.58
CA ASN A 41 -10.36 11.39 -0.83
C ASN A 41 -11.78 11.95 -1.03
N CYS A 42 -12.39 12.57 -0.02
CA CYS A 42 -13.79 13.03 -0.09
C CYS A 42 -14.03 14.11 -1.16
N ASN A 43 -13.02 14.90 -1.48
CA ASN A 43 -13.09 15.98 -2.47
C ASN A 43 -12.75 15.55 -3.90
N THR A 44 -12.40 14.28 -4.11
CA THR A 44 -12.15 13.73 -5.46
C THR A 44 -13.47 13.54 -6.22
N GLU A 45 -13.44 13.46 -7.55
CA GLU A 45 -14.65 13.19 -8.35
C GLU A 45 -15.34 11.91 -7.87
N TYR A 46 -14.57 10.85 -7.59
CA TYR A 46 -15.11 9.58 -7.07
C TYR A 46 -15.65 9.73 -5.63
N GLY A 47 -14.95 10.48 -4.78
CA GLY A 47 -15.36 10.70 -3.40
C GLY A 47 -16.64 11.51 -3.27
N GLN A 48 -16.80 12.54 -4.10
CA GLN A 48 -18.02 13.34 -4.18
C GLN A 48 -19.17 12.52 -4.75
N LYS A 49 -18.92 11.74 -5.82
CA LYS A 49 -19.92 10.86 -6.45
C LYS A 49 -20.60 9.93 -5.44
N TYR A 50 -19.84 9.38 -4.49
CA TYR A 50 -20.37 8.46 -3.47
C TYR A 50 -20.45 9.06 -2.07
N ARG A 51 -20.30 10.39 -1.93
CA ARG A 51 -20.42 11.13 -0.66
C ARG A 51 -19.55 10.54 0.48
N PHE A 52 -18.27 10.29 0.20
CA PHE A 52 -17.35 9.64 1.13
C PHE A 52 -17.32 10.22 2.55
N LEU A 53 -17.50 11.54 2.70
CA LEU A 53 -17.52 12.19 4.01
C LEU A 53 -18.65 11.66 4.92
N GLU A 54 -19.80 11.31 4.34
CA GLU A 54 -20.95 10.74 5.07
C GLU A 54 -20.73 9.26 5.43
N LEU A 55 -19.83 8.58 4.70
CA LEU A 55 -19.57 7.15 4.86
C LEU A 55 -18.49 6.82 5.90
N LYS A 56 -17.68 7.81 6.32
CA LYS A 56 -16.43 7.57 7.05
C LYS A 56 -16.59 6.84 8.39
N GLU A 57 -17.73 7.01 9.04
CA GLU A 57 -18.03 6.38 10.35
C GLU A 57 -18.82 5.06 10.23
N SER A 58 -19.30 4.69 9.04
CA SER A 58 -20.16 3.51 8.85
C SER A 58 -19.69 2.61 7.71
N ALA A 59 -19.00 1.53 8.07
CA ALA A 59 -18.58 0.50 7.12
C ALA A 59 -19.77 -0.18 6.42
N GLU A 60 -20.93 -0.27 7.08
CA GLU A 60 -22.14 -0.84 6.47
C GLU A 60 -22.71 0.09 5.41
N LEU A 61 -22.83 1.39 5.71
CA LEU A 61 -23.30 2.36 4.73
C LEU A 61 -22.34 2.46 3.54
N PHE A 62 -21.03 2.37 3.80
CA PHE A 62 -20.03 2.28 2.74
C PHE A 62 -20.28 1.10 1.80
N ARG A 63 -20.48 -0.11 2.33
CA ARG A 63 -20.77 -1.32 1.54
C ARG A 63 -22.04 -1.19 0.70
N GLN A 64 -23.05 -0.52 1.21
CA GLN A 64 -24.32 -0.32 0.51
C GLN A 64 -24.24 0.78 -0.58
N THR A 65 -23.34 1.76 -0.41
CA THR A 65 -23.26 2.96 -1.26
C THR A 65 -22.21 2.83 -2.36
N VAL A 66 -21.03 2.29 -2.04
CA VAL A 66 -19.90 2.22 -2.97
C VAL A 66 -19.92 0.86 -3.68
N PRO A 67 -20.06 0.82 -5.02
CA PRO A 67 -20.15 -0.43 -5.75
C PRO A 67 -18.81 -1.16 -5.75
N ILE A 68 -18.88 -2.50 -5.80
CA ILE A 68 -17.73 -3.33 -6.13
C ILE A 68 -17.49 -3.20 -7.63
N VAL A 69 -16.29 -2.75 -8.01
CA VAL A 69 -15.88 -2.50 -9.39
C VAL A 69 -14.78 -3.47 -9.81
N GLY A 70 -14.77 -3.82 -11.10
CA GLY A 70 -13.79 -4.67 -11.74
C GLY A 70 -13.08 -3.92 -12.88
N ASP A 71 -13.25 -4.39 -14.11
CA ASP A 71 -12.61 -3.80 -15.29
C ASP A 71 -13.20 -2.45 -15.74
N ASP A 72 -14.39 -2.12 -15.27
CA ASP A 72 -15.08 -0.85 -15.49
C ASP A 72 -14.33 0.35 -14.89
N ILE A 73 -13.38 0.13 -13.97
CA ILE A 73 -12.51 1.20 -13.44
C ILE A 73 -11.41 1.65 -14.42
N LYS A 74 -11.16 0.89 -15.50
CA LYS A 74 -10.07 1.18 -16.46
C LYS A 74 -10.08 2.63 -17.00
N PRO A 75 -11.21 3.22 -17.43
CA PRO A 75 -11.23 4.61 -17.89
C PRO A 75 -10.85 5.61 -16.80
N LEU A 76 -11.24 5.34 -15.54
CA LEU A 76 -10.87 6.17 -14.40
C LEU A 76 -9.35 6.12 -14.17
N LEU A 77 -8.77 4.93 -14.15
CA LEU A 77 -7.31 4.74 -13.99
C LEU A 77 -6.52 5.36 -15.15
N LYS A 78 -7.03 5.26 -16.39
CA LYS A 78 -6.42 5.91 -17.55
C LYS A 78 -6.38 7.43 -17.38
N GLY A 79 -7.47 8.05 -16.94
CA GLY A 79 -7.50 9.49 -16.69
C GLY A 79 -6.50 9.93 -15.61
N VAL A 80 -6.34 9.14 -14.55
CA VAL A 80 -5.33 9.38 -13.52
C VAL A 80 -3.92 9.26 -14.09
N TYR A 81 -3.66 8.25 -14.93
CA TYR A 81 -2.37 8.03 -15.59
C TYR A 81 -1.99 9.18 -16.56
N GLU A 82 -2.99 9.78 -17.21
CA GLU A 82 -2.83 10.92 -18.12
C GLU A 82 -2.66 12.27 -17.37
N GLY A 83 -2.86 12.30 -16.05
CA GLY A 83 -2.62 13.47 -15.21
C GLY A 83 -3.87 14.05 -14.53
N ASN A 84 -5.06 13.53 -14.80
CA ASN A 84 -6.27 13.93 -14.08
C ASN A 84 -6.39 13.17 -12.75
N TYR A 85 -5.56 13.54 -11.78
CA TYR A 85 -5.45 12.85 -10.50
C TYR A 85 -6.71 12.98 -9.64
N ASN A 86 -7.37 14.14 -9.66
CA ASN A 86 -8.55 14.43 -8.84
C ASN A 86 -9.75 13.52 -9.14
N LYS A 87 -9.69 12.73 -10.22
CA LYS A 87 -10.63 11.64 -10.48
C LYS A 87 -10.76 10.65 -9.33
N LEU A 88 -9.64 10.30 -8.70
CA LEU A 88 -9.59 9.26 -7.66
C LEU A 88 -8.73 9.67 -6.46
N MET A 89 -7.80 10.59 -6.63
CA MET A 89 -6.78 10.90 -5.64
C MET A 89 -6.69 12.40 -5.38
N GLU A 90 -6.62 12.74 -4.09
CA GLU A 90 -6.41 14.11 -3.62
C GLU A 90 -5.07 14.71 -4.13
N LYS A 91 -4.05 13.87 -4.33
CA LYS A 91 -2.69 14.29 -4.71
C LYS A 91 -2.15 13.42 -5.85
N PRO A 92 -1.20 13.94 -6.65
CA PRO A 92 -0.50 13.13 -7.66
C PRO A 92 0.09 11.85 -7.05
N PRO A 93 0.05 10.72 -7.77
CA PRO A 93 0.65 9.49 -7.29
C PRO A 93 2.18 9.59 -7.24
N PHE A 94 2.78 8.84 -6.32
CA PHE A 94 4.23 8.71 -6.23
C PHE A 94 4.81 7.80 -7.32
N SER A 95 4.08 6.73 -7.65
CA SER A 95 4.40 5.80 -8.72
C SER A 95 3.11 5.12 -9.22
N PHE A 96 3.21 4.43 -10.34
CA PHE A 96 2.17 3.52 -10.82
C PHE A 96 2.69 2.09 -10.83
N SER A 97 1.90 1.16 -10.28
CA SER A 97 2.16 -0.26 -10.43
C SER A 97 1.48 -0.78 -11.69
N ILE A 98 2.21 -1.60 -12.45
CA ILE A 98 1.68 -2.26 -13.65
C ILE A 98 1.11 -3.60 -13.22
N THR A 99 -0.19 -3.80 -13.47
CA THR A 99 -0.77 -5.14 -13.38
C THR A 99 -0.97 -5.67 -14.80
N SER A 100 -0.22 -6.72 -15.13
CA SER A 100 -0.11 -7.32 -16.46
C SER A 100 -1.24 -8.32 -16.76
N GLY A 101 -2.47 -8.05 -16.28
CA GLY A 101 -3.61 -8.96 -16.47
C GLY A 101 -3.60 -9.60 -17.86
N THR A 102 -3.73 -10.93 -17.91
CA THR A 102 -3.23 -11.84 -18.97
C THR A 102 -3.81 -11.66 -20.39
N THR A 103 -4.57 -10.61 -20.67
CA THR A 103 -5.39 -10.49 -21.89
C THR A 103 -5.49 -9.08 -22.49
N GLY A 104 -4.68 -8.09 -22.11
CA GLY A 104 -4.76 -6.80 -22.81
C GLY A 104 -3.93 -5.63 -22.30
N ILE A 105 -4.44 -4.41 -22.54
CA ILE A 105 -3.83 -3.15 -22.14
C ILE A 105 -3.60 -3.16 -20.62
N PRO A 106 -2.36 -2.95 -20.14
CA PRO A 106 -2.05 -2.98 -18.72
C PRO A 106 -2.85 -1.96 -17.93
N LYS A 107 -3.22 -2.29 -16.69
CA LYS A 107 -3.79 -1.32 -15.77
C LYS A 107 -2.66 -0.64 -15.01
N TYR A 108 -2.71 0.69 -14.96
CA TYR A 108 -1.80 1.51 -14.18
C TYR A 108 -2.48 1.86 -12.86
N VAL A 109 -2.09 1.19 -11.78
CA VAL A 109 -2.66 1.41 -10.44
C VAL A 109 -1.84 2.48 -9.73
N PRO A 110 -2.43 3.61 -9.34
CA PRO A 110 -1.69 4.70 -8.73
C PRO A 110 -1.37 4.44 -7.24
N ASN A 111 -0.15 4.78 -6.82
CA ASN A 111 0.30 4.65 -5.44
C ASN A 111 0.32 6.02 -4.73
N SER A 112 -0.41 6.16 -3.62
CA SER A 112 -0.74 7.46 -2.98
C SER A 112 0.36 8.17 -2.21
N SER A 113 1.52 7.53 -2.02
CA SER A 113 2.70 8.12 -1.38
C SER A 113 3.89 7.19 -1.51
N LYS A 114 5.10 7.71 -1.25
CA LYS A 114 6.24 6.86 -0.88
C LYS A 114 5.79 5.90 0.22
N PRO A 115 6.26 4.65 0.25
CA PRO A 115 6.01 3.81 1.40
C PRO A 115 6.45 4.58 2.66
N LEU A 116 5.51 4.76 3.59
CA LEU A 116 5.80 5.12 4.98
C LEU A 116 6.86 4.14 5.54
N PRO A 117 7.41 4.31 6.75
CA PRO A 117 8.17 3.24 7.39
C PRO A 117 7.41 1.89 7.52
N GLY A 118 6.13 1.81 7.15
CA GLY A 118 5.30 0.59 7.09
C GLY A 118 6.01 -0.61 6.44
N PRO A 119 6.43 -0.56 5.16
CA PRO A 119 7.16 -1.67 4.57
C PRO A 119 8.48 -2.00 5.26
N VAL A 120 9.15 -1.04 5.90
CA VAL A 120 10.35 -1.33 6.72
C VAL A 120 9.98 -2.08 7.99
N ILE A 121 8.89 -1.70 8.67
CA ILE A 121 8.36 -2.38 9.86
C ILE A 121 7.89 -3.80 9.49
N ASP A 122 7.21 -3.95 8.36
CA ASP A 122 6.71 -5.24 7.87
C ASP A 122 7.88 -6.17 7.49
N ILE A 123 8.89 -5.64 6.79
CA ILE A 123 10.13 -6.37 6.48
C ILE A 123 10.83 -6.80 7.78
N PHE A 124 10.90 -5.94 8.80
CA PHE A 124 11.53 -6.30 10.08
C PHE A 124 10.72 -7.32 10.89
N ALA A 125 9.39 -7.22 10.87
CA ALA A 125 8.51 -8.21 11.48
C ALA A 125 8.61 -9.57 10.78
N TYR A 126 8.66 -9.59 9.44
CA TYR A 126 8.88 -10.79 8.64
C TYR A 126 10.26 -11.40 8.89
N ASN A 127 11.32 -10.60 8.86
CA ASN A 127 12.66 -11.11 9.14
C ASN A 127 12.76 -11.67 10.56
N HIS A 128 12.09 -11.05 11.55
CA HIS A 128 12.01 -11.63 12.89
C HIS A 128 11.35 -13.01 12.87
N SER A 129 10.19 -13.15 12.23
CA SER A 129 9.45 -14.42 12.22
C SER A 129 10.22 -15.54 11.51
N VAL A 130 10.88 -15.23 10.39
CA VAL A 130 11.73 -16.19 9.66
C VAL A 130 12.92 -16.62 10.53
N LEU A 131 13.66 -15.69 11.13
CA LEU A 131 14.85 -16.01 11.93
C LEU A 131 14.53 -16.64 13.29
N ASP A 132 13.32 -16.46 13.80
CA ASP A 132 12.81 -17.18 14.96
C ASP A 132 12.45 -18.62 14.60
N ARG A 133 11.74 -18.82 13.48
CA ARG A 133 11.34 -20.13 12.98
C ARG A 133 12.49 -20.98 12.45
N PHE A 134 13.51 -20.34 11.86
CA PHE A 134 14.68 -20.96 11.26
C PHE A 134 15.99 -20.35 11.80
N PRO A 135 16.38 -20.66 13.05
CA PRO A 135 17.52 -20.00 13.70
C PRO A 135 18.87 -20.21 13.00
N TYR A 136 19.04 -21.29 12.22
CA TYR A 136 20.27 -21.58 11.49
C TYR A 136 20.57 -20.53 10.41
N LEU A 137 19.54 -19.90 9.82
CA LEU A 137 19.70 -18.85 8.81
C LEU A 137 20.43 -17.60 9.33
N LYS A 138 20.56 -17.42 10.65
CA LYS A 138 21.30 -16.29 11.26
C LYS A 138 22.79 -16.28 10.89
N LYS A 139 23.34 -17.41 10.45
CA LYS A 139 24.75 -17.57 10.07
C LYS A 139 24.95 -17.72 8.56
N GLU A 140 23.87 -17.86 7.81
CA GLU A 140 23.92 -18.08 6.37
C GLU A 140 23.90 -16.76 5.60
N PRO A 141 24.64 -16.64 4.48
CA PRO A 141 24.50 -15.51 3.59
C PRO A 141 23.10 -15.52 2.94
N MET A 142 22.43 -14.38 2.92
CA MET A 142 21.21 -14.19 2.13
C MET A 142 21.55 -13.48 0.83
N GLN A 143 21.21 -14.10 -0.30
CA GLN A 143 21.33 -13.49 -1.62
C GLN A 143 20.00 -12.86 -2.02
N PHE A 144 20.04 -11.58 -2.42
CA PHE A 144 18.93 -10.90 -3.04
C PHE A 144 19.26 -10.66 -4.51
N MET A 145 18.37 -11.07 -5.39
CA MET A 145 18.42 -10.71 -6.81
C MET A 145 17.39 -9.62 -7.04
N ALA A 146 17.85 -8.44 -7.44
CA ALA A 146 17.00 -7.30 -7.73
C ALA A 146 17.28 -6.83 -9.17
N ASP A 147 16.23 -6.42 -9.87
CA ASP A 147 16.33 -5.74 -11.14
C ASP A 147 16.53 -4.24 -10.88
N ASP A 148 17.55 -3.66 -11.50
CA ASP A 148 17.89 -2.23 -11.41
C ASP A 148 17.57 -1.46 -12.71
N SER A 149 16.83 -2.08 -13.62
CA SER A 149 16.33 -1.44 -14.84
C SER A 149 15.67 -0.09 -14.52
N PRO A 150 15.98 0.97 -15.29
CA PRO A 150 15.40 2.29 -15.03
C PRO A 150 13.86 2.21 -15.10
N PRO A 151 13.14 2.90 -14.19
CA PRO A 151 11.69 2.84 -14.20
C PRO A 151 11.15 3.42 -15.50
N LYS A 152 10.09 2.81 -16.02
CA LYS A 152 9.30 3.44 -17.09
C LYS A 152 8.65 4.69 -16.52
N LEU A 153 8.36 5.68 -17.37
CA LEU A 153 7.71 6.91 -16.95
C LEU A 153 6.32 7.02 -17.59
N SER A 154 5.37 7.52 -16.82
CA SER A 154 4.07 7.98 -17.33
C SER A 154 4.25 9.24 -18.21
N PRO A 155 3.23 9.66 -18.98
CA PRO A 155 3.26 10.93 -19.72
C PRO A 155 3.58 12.15 -18.86
N GLN A 156 3.31 12.07 -17.55
CA GLN A 156 3.56 13.11 -16.56
C GLN A 156 4.92 12.97 -15.84
N GLY A 157 5.78 12.04 -16.29
CA GLY A 157 7.11 11.82 -15.69
C GLY A 157 7.10 11.07 -14.36
N ILE A 158 5.95 10.50 -13.95
CA ILE A 158 5.84 9.69 -12.71
C ILE A 158 6.35 8.26 -12.98
N PRO A 159 7.19 7.67 -12.11
CA PRO A 159 7.68 6.30 -12.25
C PRO A 159 6.57 5.25 -12.36
N VAL A 160 6.82 4.25 -13.20
CA VAL A 160 5.93 3.13 -13.49
C VAL A 160 6.72 1.83 -13.32
N GLY A 161 6.31 1.00 -12.36
CA GLY A 161 7.00 -0.22 -11.94
C GLY A 161 6.18 -1.01 -10.94
#